data_AF-A0A7R9QL14-F1
#
_entry.id   AF-A0A7R9QL14-F1
#
_cell.length_a   1.000
_cell.length_b   1.000
_cell.length_c   1.000
_cell.angle_alpha   90.00
_cell.angle_beta   90.00
_cell.angle_gamma   90.00
#
_symmetry.space_group_name_H-M   'P 1'
#
loop_
_entity.id
_entity.type
_entity.pdbx_description
1 polymer ?
#
loop_
_entity_poly.entity_id
_entity_poly.type
_entity_poly.pdbx_seq_one_letter_code
_entity_poly.pdbx_strand_id
1 'polypeptide(L)'
;PGIECSRFVSLTDFLAKHLKCCICLNVFDKAVTNDCGHTYCRQCIGDWIASDRHHCPECRRPLATAVDTVYNFTINSMVGEMHVKCRYESEGCLEALELALMTAHEAVCAYRLCPTCGLSIGSANGGHVCPPPLMGDTAPEDTNLLDIDPSLIQMIENEIITELEPMDWSDVAGLEFEKNKIKEITVLPLLRPDLFQGLRKPPKGILLFGPPGTGKTFLGRCIASQTKSTLFSIRVSALNSEW
;
A
#
# COMPACT_ATOMS: atom_id res chain seq x y z
N PRO A 1 -1.28 -0.91 -17.94
CA PRO A 1 -0.30 -0.26 -17.06
C PRO A 1 -0.59 1.25 -16.93
N GLY A 2 -0.28 1.85 -15.78
CA GLY A 2 -0.67 3.24 -15.47
C GLY A 2 -2.17 3.40 -15.17
N ILE A 3 -2.52 4.47 -14.47
CA ILE A 3 -3.90 4.79 -14.09
C ILE A 3 -4.49 5.78 -15.08
N GLU A 4 -5.62 5.40 -15.69
CA GLU A 4 -6.28 6.23 -16.68
C GLU A 4 -6.69 7.60 -16.11
N CYS A 5 -6.37 8.67 -16.85
CA CYS A 5 -6.65 10.03 -16.40
C CYS A 5 -8.14 10.29 -16.17
N SER A 6 -9.00 9.66 -16.98
CA SER A 6 -10.47 9.75 -16.89
C SER A 6 -11.03 9.26 -15.57
N ARG A 7 -10.28 8.40 -14.85
CA ARG A 7 -10.70 7.92 -13.53
C ARG A 7 -10.58 8.97 -12.45
N PHE A 8 -9.74 9.99 -12.60
CA PHE A 8 -9.54 10.98 -11.54
C PHE A 8 -10.68 12.00 -11.54
N VAL A 9 -11.30 12.20 -10.36
CA VAL A 9 -12.44 13.12 -10.22
C VAL A 9 -12.02 14.58 -10.40
N SER A 10 -10.83 14.94 -9.92
CA SER A 10 -10.31 16.32 -9.90
C SER A 10 -8.84 16.40 -10.30
N LEU A 11 -8.48 15.83 -11.46
CA LEU A 11 -7.14 15.99 -12.02
C LEU A 11 -7.08 17.26 -12.88
N THR A 12 -6.39 18.29 -12.37
CA THR A 12 -6.18 19.51 -13.17
C THR A 12 -5.22 19.25 -14.33
N ASP A 13 -5.40 19.95 -15.45
CA ASP A 13 -4.52 19.86 -16.62
C ASP A 13 -3.05 20.14 -16.29
N PHE A 14 -2.81 20.96 -15.26
CA PHE A 14 -1.47 21.24 -14.75
C PHE A 14 -0.86 19.98 -14.11
N LEU A 15 -1.56 19.36 -13.15
CA LEU A 15 -1.08 18.14 -12.48
C LEU A 15 -0.96 16.96 -13.45
N ALA A 16 -1.90 16.86 -14.39
CA ALA A 16 -1.89 15.83 -15.43
C ALA A 16 -0.60 15.84 -16.26
N LYS A 17 0.08 16.99 -16.43
CA LYS A 17 1.34 17.06 -17.18
C LYS A 17 2.54 16.53 -16.41
N HIS A 18 2.49 16.58 -15.08
CA HIS A 18 3.63 16.24 -14.21
C HIS A 18 3.56 14.83 -13.61
N LEU A 19 2.40 14.18 -13.68
CA LEU A 19 2.17 12.88 -13.06
C LEU A 19 1.97 11.75 -14.08
N LYS A 20 2.39 11.94 -15.33
CA LYS A 20 2.23 10.95 -16.40
C LYS A 20 3.51 10.22 -16.71
N CYS A 21 3.38 8.92 -16.94
CA CYS A 21 4.46 8.10 -17.48
C CYS A 21 4.57 8.30 -19.00
N CYS A 22 5.79 8.53 -19.52
CA CYS A 22 6.00 8.72 -20.96
C CYS A 22 5.84 7.42 -21.78
N ILE A 23 5.78 6.25 -21.13
CA ILE A 23 5.64 4.94 -21.80
C ILE A 23 4.16 4.63 -22.04
N CYS A 24 3.32 4.69 -20.99
CA CYS A 24 1.89 4.37 -21.10
C CYS A 24 0.98 5.60 -21.25
N LEU A 25 1.52 6.82 -21.11
CA LEU A 25 0.82 8.11 -21.21
C LEU A 25 -0.30 8.34 -20.17
N ASN A 26 -0.42 7.42 -19.21
CA ASN A 26 -1.35 7.47 -18.09
C ASN A 26 -0.68 8.01 -16.82
N VAL A 27 -1.49 8.31 -15.81
CA VAL A 27 -0.97 8.71 -14.49
C VAL A 27 -0.15 7.56 -13.91
N PHE A 28 0.93 7.90 -13.20
CA PHE A 28 1.83 6.90 -12.63
C PHE A 28 1.09 5.86 -11.78
N ASP A 29 1.34 4.59 -12.07
CA ASP A 29 1.00 3.45 -11.22
C ASP A 29 2.30 2.88 -10.65
N LYS A 30 2.42 2.84 -9.32
CA LYS A 30 3.65 2.46 -8.61
C LYS A 30 4.88 3.17 -9.22
N ALA A 31 4.94 4.50 -9.10
CA ALA A 31 5.98 5.32 -9.70
C ALA A 31 7.39 4.91 -9.21
N VAL A 32 8.31 4.70 -10.14
CA VAL A 32 9.74 4.46 -9.87
C VAL A 32 10.58 5.49 -10.61
N THR A 33 11.70 5.90 -10.04
CA THR A 33 12.61 6.91 -10.60
C THR A 33 13.98 6.29 -10.82
N ASN A 34 14.52 6.47 -12.02
CA ASN A 34 15.82 5.92 -12.37
C ASN A 34 16.93 6.87 -11.91
N ASP A 35 18.18 6.42 -11.88
CA ASP A 35 19.36 7.23 -11.49
C ASP A 35 19.52 8.55 -12.29
N CYS A 36 18.99 8.59 -13.51
CA CYS A 36 18.98 9.81 -14.32
C CYS A 36 17.91 10.84 -13.92
N GLY A 37 17.06 10.52 -12.93
CA GLY A 37 16.00 11.38 -12.40
C GLY A 37 14.64 11.30 -13.12
N HIS A 38 14.50 10.46 -14.16
CA HIS A 38 13.23 10.28 -14.87
C HIS A 38 12.35 9.23 -14.20
N THR A 39 11.04 9.45 -14.21
CA THR A 39 10.05 8.65 -13.47
C THR A 39 9.12 7.90 -14.42
N TYR A 40 8.80 6.64 -14.10
CA TYR A 40 7.96 5.75 -14.89
C TYR A 40 7.02 4.94 -13.99
N CYS A 41 5.98 4.34 -14.57
CA CYS A 41 5.28 3.25 -13.87
C CYS A 41 6.23 2.06 -13.73
N ARG A 42 6.23 1.39 -12.57
CA ARG A 42 7.09 0.23 -12.31
C ARG A 42 7.02 -0.82 -13.42
N GLN A 43 5.81 -1.23 -13.80
CA GLN A 43 5.61 -2.22 -14.86
C GLN A 43 6.13 -1.72 -16.22
N CYS A 44 5.91 -0.44 -16.55
CA CYS A 44 6.31 0.10 -17.84
C CYS A 44 7.83 0.08 -18.04
N ILE A 45 8.60 0.50 -17.04
CA ILE A 45 10.06 0.49 -17.14
C ILE A 45 10.63 -0.93 -16.99
N GLY A 46 9.98 -1.79 -16.20
CA GLY A 46 10.31 -3.21 -16.10
C GLY A 46 10.20 -3.92 -17.45
N ASP A 47 9.04 -3.80 -18.12
CA ASP A 47 8.80 -4.35 -19.45
C ASP A 47 9.77 -3.79 -20.49
N TRP A 48 10.13 -2.50 -20.36
CA TRP A 48 11.10 -1.85 -21.23
C TRP A 48 12.50 -2.49 -21.12
N ILE A 49 13.00 -2.67 -19.90
CA ILE A 49 14.31 -3.30 -19.63
C ILE A 49 14.28 -4.78 -20.06
N ALA A 50 13.21 -5.49 -19.75
CA ALA A 50 13.03 -6.91 -20.13
C ALA A 50 12.97 -7.12 -21.66
N SER A 51 12.62 -6.07 -22.42
CA SER A 51 12.61 -6.09 -23.90
C SER A 51 13.97 -5.75 -24.52
N ASP A 52 15.09 -6.02 -23.84
CA ASP A 52 16.47 -5.75 -24.28
C ASP A 52 16.75 -4.25 -24.53
N ARG A 53 16.00 -3.35 -23.87
CA ARG A 53 16.22 -1.89 -23.95
C ARG A 53 16.84 -1.35 -22.65
N HIS A 54 18.16 -1.44 -22.58
CA HIS A 54 18.98 -1.03 -21.42
C HIS A 54 19.30 0.48 -21.38
N HIS A 55 18.36 1.33 -21.79
CA HIS A 55 18.55 2.78 -21.82
C HIS A 55 17.27 3.50 -21.38
N CYS A 56 17.43 4.64 -20.71
CA CYS A 56 16.35 5.52 -20.29
C CYS A 56 15.51 5.97 -21.49
N PRO A 57 14.17 5.76 -21.48
CA PRO A 57 13.28 6.18 -22.56
C PRO A 57 13.36 7.68 -22.92
N GLU A 58 13.67 8.53 -21.94
CA GLU A 58 13.69 9.99 -22.13
C GLU A 58 15.08 10.50 -22.53
N CYS A 59 16.12 10.20 -21.74
CA CYS A 59 17.45 10.78 -21.93
C CYS A 59 18.50 9.81 -22.50
N ARG A 60 18.13 8.55 -22.76
CA ARG A 60 19.00 7.48 -23.30
C ARG A 60 20.24 7.14 -22.47
N ARG A 61 20.35 7.63 -21.23
CA ARG A 61 21.39 7.15 -20.31
C ARG A 61 21.22 5.64 -20.07
N PRO A 62 22.32 4.88 -19.92
CA PRO A 62 22.24 3.45 -19.63
C PRO A 62 21.41 3.17 -18.38
N LEU A 63 20.64 2.08 -18.43
CA LEU A 63 19.98 1.45 -17.29
C LEU A 63 20.54 0.03 -17.23
N ALA A 64 21.41 -0.24 -16.27
CA ALA A 64 22.07 -1.53 -16.13
C ALA A 64 21.08 -2.62 -15.71
N THR A 65 20.16 -2.35 -14.77
CA THR A 65 19.17 -3.34 -14.28
C THR A 65 17.91 -2.70 -13.68
N ALA A 66 16.93 -3.53 -13.28
CA ALA A 66 15.76 -3.08 -12.50
C ALA A 66 16.12 -2.46 -11.13
N VAL A 67 17.32 -2.77 -10.59
CA VAL A 67 17.85 -2.21 -9.33
C VAL A 67 18.15 -0.71 -9.46
N ASP A 68 18.40 -0.22 -10.68
CA ASP A 68 18.68 1.20 -10.94
C ASP A 68 17.41 2.07 -10.89
N THR A 69 16.30 1.51 -10.41
CA THR A 69 15.02 2.19 -10.26
C THR A 69 14.59 2.19 -8.80
N VAL A 70 14.33 3.39 -8.27
CA VAL A 70 13.96 3.59 -6.87
C VAL A 70 12.49 3.95 -6.78
N TYR A 71 11.76 3.31 -5.87
CA TYR A 71 10.35 3.61 -5.62
C TYR A 71 10.17 5.07 -5.16
N ASN A 72 9.34 5.83 -5.87
CA ASN A 72 9.15 7.25 -5.58
C ASN A 72 8.01 7.46 -4.58
N PHE A 73 8.32 7.40 -3.29
CA PHE A 73 7.31 7.52 -2.23
C PHE A 73 6.51 8.83 -2.30
N THR A 74 7.13 9.94 -2.70
CA THR A 74 6.48 11.26 -2.79
C THR A 74 5.39 11.25 -3.86
N ILE A 75 5.72 10.84 -5.09
CA ILE A 75 4.75 10.77 -6.20
C ILE A 75 3.65 9.77 -5.87
N ASN A 76 4.02 8.58 -5.36
CA ASN A 76 3.02 7.56 -5.00
C ASN A 76 2.09 8.02 -3.87
N SER A 77 2.57 8.78 -2.88
CA SER A 77 1.71 9.36 -1.84
C SER A 77 0.76 10.40 -2.43
N MET A 78 1.27 11.30 -3.26
CA MET A 78 0.46 12.34 -3.91
C MET A 78 -0.64 11.74 -4.78
N VAL A 79 -0.29 10.76 -5.63
CA VAL A 79 -1.25 10.06 -6.49
C VAL A 79 -2.23 9.22 -5.66
N GLY A 80 -1.78 8.60 -4.57
CA GLY A 80 -2.60 7.80 -3.66
C GLY A 80 -3.68 8.59 -2.90
N GLU A 81 -3.42 9.86 -2.59
CA GLU A 81 -4.37 10.77 -1.93
C GLU A 81 -5.43 11.35 -2.89
N MET A 82 -5.26 11.18 -4.20
CA MET A 82 -6.23 11.65 -5.18
C MET A 82 -7.47 10.76 -5.21
N HIS A 83 -8.63 11.39 -5.43
CA HIS A 83 -9.88 10.67 -5.60
C HIS A 83 -10.01 10.16 -7.03
N VAL A 84 -10.23 8.85 -7.14
CA VAL A 84 -10.50 8.18 -8.41
C VAL A 84 -11.86 7.51 -8.34
N LYS A 85 -12.50 7.39 -9.50
CA LYS A 85 -13.71 6.61 -9.70
C LYS A 85 -13.36 5.14 -9.77
N CYS A 86 -14.28 4.30 -9.27
CA CYS A 86 -14.19 2.87 -9.41
C CYS A 86 -14.05 2.46 -10.89
N ARG A 87 -13.23 1.45 -11.18
CA ARG A 87 -13.06 0.94 -12.55
C ARG A 87 -14.35 0.36 -13.15
N TYR A 88 -15.34 0.06 -12.31
CA TYR A 88 -16.66 -0.46 -12.69
C TYR A 88 -17.70 0.67 -12.79
N GLU A 89 -17.30 1.93 -13.01
CA GLU A 89 -18.23 3.05 -13.25
C GLU A 89 -19.19 2.75 -14.41
N SER A 90 -18.69 2.14 -15.49
CA SER A 90 -19.52 1.75 -16.65
C SER A 90 -20.62 0.75 -16.29
N GLU A 91 -20.37 -0.08 -15.27
CA GLU A 91 -21.30 -1.11 -14.79
C GLU A 91 -22.29 -0.56 -13.76
N GLY A 92 -22.11 0.69 -13.30
CA GLY A 92 -23.01 1.38 -12.37
C GLY A 92 -22.40 1.71 -11.01
N CYS A 93 -21.11 1.46 -10.77
CA CYS A 93 -20.48 1.85 -9.51
C CYS A 93 -20.25 3.37 -9.45
N LEU A 94 -20.89 4.04 -8.49
CA LEU A 94 -20.77 5.50 -8.30
C LEU A 94 -19.72 5.90 -7.25
N GLU A 95 -18.98 4.93 -6.71
CA GLU A 95 -17.99 5.19 -5.66
C GLU A 95 -16.76 5.91 -6.21
N ALA A 96 -16.35 6.96 -5.49
CA ALA A 96 -15.13 7.70 -5.73
C ALA A 96 -14.39 7.92 -4.40
N LEU A 97 -13.18 7.36 -4.29
CA LEU A 97 -12.41 7.28 -3.05
C LEU A 97 -10.95 7.64 -3.32
N GLU A 98 -10.16 7.90 -2.26
CA GLU A 98 -8.70 7.95 -2.35
C GLU A 98 -8.18 6.69 -3.08
N LEU A 99 -7.31 6.88 -4.07
CA LEU A 99 -6.75 5.78 -4.88
C LEU A 99 -6.13 4.68 -4.00
N ALA A 100 -5.51 5.05 -2.87
CA ALA A 100 -4.95 4.10 -1.90
C ALA A 100 -5.98 3.13 -1.30
N LEU A 101 -7.27 3.49 -1.29
CA LEU A 101 -8.37 2.65 -0.81
C LEU A 101 -9.11 1.93 -1.95
N MET A 102 -8.82 2.29 -3.20
CA MET A 102 -9.59 1.83 -4.35
C MET A 102 -9.43 0.33 -4.60
N THR A 103 -8.22 -0.24 -4.38
CA THR A 103 -8.00 -1.69 -4.51
C THR A 103 -8.87 -2.49 -3.55
N ALA A 104 -9.00 -2.03 -2.31
CA ALA A 104 -9.85 -2.68 -1.31
C ALA A 104 -11.34 -2.60 -1.70
N HIS A 105 -11.78 -1.44 -2.18
CA HIS A 105 -13.13 -1.28 -2.72
C HIS A 105 -13.39 -2.22 -3.91
N GLU A 106 -12.50 -2.22 -4.92
CA GLU A 106 -12.65 -3.03 -6.14
C GLU A 106 -12.72 -4.53 -5.85
N ALA A 107 -12.01 -5.00 -4.82
CA ALA A 107 -12.04 -6.39 -4.38
C ALA A 107 -13.43 -6.84 -3.89
N VAL A 108 -14.23 -5.93 -3.32
CA VAL A 108 -15.58 -6.23 -2.79
C VAL A 108 -16.70 -5.45 -3.50
N CYS A 109 -16.38 -4.79 -4.62
CA CYS A 109 -17.34 -3.97 -5.34
C CYS A 109 -18.50 -4.81 -5.85
N ALA A 110 -19.73 -4.36 -5.60
CA ALA A 110 -20.94 -5.05 -6.03
C ALA A 110 -21.01 -5.18 -7.57
N TYR A 111 -20.44 -4.22 -8.30
CA TYR A 111 -20.43 -4.18 -9.76
C TYR A 111 -19.21 -4.87 -10.39
N ARG A 112 -18.37 -5.53 -9.59
CA ARG A 112 -17.19 -6.25 -10.11
C ARG A 112 -17.61 -7.34 -11.11
N LEU A 113 -16.80 -7.53 -12.13
CA LEU A 113 -17.03 -8.56 -13.15
C LEU A 113 -16.53 -9.93 -12.67
N CYS A 114 -17.25 -10.99 -13.01
CA CYS A 114 -16.84 -12.36 -12.74
C CYS A 114 -15.54 -12.68 -13.51
N PRO A 115 -14.47 -13.16 -12.85
CA PRO A 115 -13.20 -13.46 -13.51
C PRO A 115 -13.30 -14.58 -14.56
N THR A 116 -14.31 -15.43 -14.46
CA THR A 116 -14.49 -16.59 -15.36
C THR A 116 -15.24 -16.24 -16.65
N CYS A 117 -16.23 -15.33 -16.58
CA CYS A 117 -17.15 -15.07 -17.70
C CYS A 117 -17.30 -13.59 -18.07
N GLY A 118 -16.72 -12.67 -17.28
CA GLY A 118 -16.76 -11.23 -17.55
C GLY A 118 -18.11 -10.53 -17.31
N LEU A 119 -19.12 -11.23 -16.76
CA LEU A 119 -20.43 -10.65 -16.44
C LEU A 119 -20.43 -9.99 -15.05
N SER A 120 -21.19 -8.89 -14.91
CA SER A 120 -21.38 -8.17 -13.63
C SER A 120 -21.98 -9.08 -12.56
N ILE A 121 -21.33 -9.17 -11.40
CA ILE A 121 -21.80 -10.01 -10.28
C ILE A 121 -23.03 -9.37 -9.59
N GLY A 122 -23.10 -8.04 -9.56
CA GLY A 122 -24.25 -7.28 -9.09
C GLY A 122 -24.80 -6.40 -10.21
N SER A 123 -25.95 -6.79 -10.74
CA SER A 123 -26.81 -5.90 -11.52
C SER A 123 -28.20 -5.88 -10.88
N ALA A 124 -28.88 -4.75 -10.98
CA ALA A 124 -30.24 -4.52 -10.47
C ALA A 124 -31.30 -5.49 -11.04
N ASN A 125 -30.95 -6.32 -12.04
CA ASN A 125 -31.84 -7.27 -12.70
C ASN A 125 -31.45 -8.75 -12.47
N GLY A 126 -30.78 -9.07 -11.36
CA GLY A 126 -30.44 -10.45 -10.97
C GLY A 126 -29.02 -10.82 -11.42
N GLY A 127 -28.14 -11.01 -10.43
CA GLY A 127 -26.74 -11.36 -10.66
C GLY A 127 -26.57 -12.71 -11.36
N HIS A 128 -25.56 -12.80 -12.22
CA HIS A 128 -25.17 -14.05 -12.86
C HIS A 128 -24.64 -15.06 -11.82
N VAL A 129 -25.30 -16.21 -11.71
CA VAL A 129 -24.81 -17.36 -10.94
C VAL A 129 -23.99 -18.25 -11.87
N CYS A 130 -22.67 -18.04 -11.89
CA CYS A 130 -21.76 -18.92 -12.62
C CYS A 130 -21.69 -20.28 -11.89
N PRO A 131 -21.68 -21.44 -12.59
CA PRO A 131 -21.35 -22.71 -11.97
C PRO A 131 -19.98 -22.60 -11.27
N PRO A 132 -19.78 -23.24 -10.10
CA PRO A 132 -18.51 -23.15 -9.39
C PRO A 132 -17.38 -23.70 -10.26
N PRO A 133 -16.30 -22.94 -10.50
CA PRO A 133 -15.08 -23.54 -11.01
C PRO A 133 -14.51 -24.46 -9.92
N LEU A 134 -13.99 -25.62 -10.33
CA LEU A 134 -13.21 -26.50 -9.46
C LEU A 134 -11.92 -25.75 -9.08
N MET A 135 -11.95 -24.96 -8.02
CA MET A 135 -10.79 -24.22 -7.52
C MET A 135 -10.35 -24.86 -6.21
N GLY A 136 -9.12 -25.39 -6.23
CA GLY A 136 -8.39 -25.71 -5.02
C GLY A 136 -8.16 -24.44 -4.21
N ASP A 137 -8.23 -24.62 -2.89
CA ASP A 137 -7.99 -23.59 -1.89
C ASP A 137 -6.61 -22.95 -2.11
N THR A 138 -6.60 -21.74 -2.65
CA THR A 138 -5.46 -20.83 -2.48
C THR A 138 -6.04 -19.54 -1.94
N ALA A 139 -5.59 -19.20 -0.73
CA ALA A 139 -5.84 -17.93 -0.07
C ALA A 139 -5.45 -16.77 -1.02
N PRO A 140 -6.01 -15.56 -0.85
CA PRO A 140 -5.58 -14.43 -1.64
C PRO A 140 -4.07 -14.20 -1.43
N GLU A 141 -3.26 -14.58 -2.41
CA GLU A 141 -1.85 -14.20 -2.44
C GLU A 141 -1.83 -12.67 -2.57
N ASP A 142 -1.21 -12.01 -1.60
CA ASP A 142 -1.05 -10.57 -1.56
C ASP A 142 -0.27 -10.09 -2.79
N THR A 143 -1.00 -9.71 -3.84
CA THR A 143 -0.50 -9.18 -5.13
C THR A 143 0.43 -7.97 -4.99
N ASN A 144 0.61 -7.41 -3.80
CA ASN A 144 1.49 -6.30 -3.48
C ASN A 144 2.95 -6.71 -3.18
N LEU A 145 3.26 -8.00 -3.03
CA LEU A 145 4.60 -8.49 -2.70
C LEU A 145 5.33 -9.18 -3.86
N LEU A 146 4.70 -9.30 -5.03
CA LEU A 146 5.24 -9.95 -6.25
C LEU A 146 6.58 -9.36 -6.75
N ASP A 147 6.94 -8.21 -6.20
CA ASP A 147 7.94 -7.26 -6.65
C ASP A 147 9.16 -7.20 -5.69
N ILE A 148 9.16 -8.04 -4.66
CA ILE A 148 10.18 -8.11 -3.61
C ILE A 148 10.78 -9.52 -3.65
N ASP A 149 12.11 -9.61 -3.50
CA ASP A 149 12.79 -10.91 -3.46
C ASP A 149 12.14 -11.81 -2.39
N PRO A 150 11.73 -13.04 -2.73
CA PRO A 150 11.11 -13.97 -1.77
C PRO A 150 11.97 -14.21 -0.52
N SER A 151 13.30 -14.13 -0.63
CA SER A 151 14.20 -14.25 0.53
C SER A 151 14.07 -13.06 1.49
N LEU A 152 13.85 -11.84 0.99
CA LEU A 152 13.61 -10.66 1.82
C LEU A 152 12.24 -10.73 2.51
N ILE A 153 11.22 -11.23 1.81
CA ILE A 153 9.90 -11.48 2.39
C ILE A 153 10.05 -12.47 3.55
N GLN A 154 10.73 -13.60 3.31
CA GLN A 154 10.97 -14.62 4.32
C GLN A 154 11.81 -14.09 5.50
N MET A 155 12.80 -13.23 5.26
CA MET A 155 13.57 -12.57 6.32
C MET A 155 12.70 -11.68 7.20
N ILE A 156 11.78 -10.91 6.59
CA ILE A 156 10.85 -10.06 7.34
C ILE A 156 9.86 -10.91 8.12
N GLU A 157 9.29 -11.95 7.50
CA GLU A 157 8.34 -12.88 8.13
C GLU A 157 8.92 -13.55 9.37
N ASN A 158 10.20 -13.92 9.35
CA ASN A 158 10.89 -14.49 10.50
C ASN A 158 11.10 -13.49 11.66
N GLU A 159 11.07 -12.19 11.39
CA GLU A 159 11.19 -11.12 12.40
C GLU A 159 9.81 -10.64 12.91
N ILE A 160 8.71 -11.20 12.38
CA ILE A 160 7.36 -10.93 12.85
C ILE A 160 7.16 -11.62 14.19
N ILE A 161 6.74 -10.86 15.20
CA ILE A 161 6.29 -11.43 16.47
C ILE A 161 4.82 -11.81 16.27
N THR A 162 4.59 -13.03 15.78
CA THR A 162 3.26 -13.54 15.40
C THR A 162 2.40 -13.91 16.62
N GLU A 163 3.02 -14.24 17.76
CA GLU A 163 2.34 -14.59 19.00
C GLU A 163 2.67 -13.56 20.09
N LEU A 164 1.90 -12.48 20.13
CA LEU A 164 1.93 -11.57 21.27
C LEU A 164 1.07 -12.17 22.38
N GLU A 165 1.68 -12.45 23.55
CA GLU A 165 0.92 -12.70 24.77
C GLU A 165 -0.04 -11.52 25.02
N PRO A 166 -1.31 -11.78 25.35
CA PRO A 166 -2.29 -10.74 25.60
C PRO A 166 -1.81 -9.90 26.80
N MET A 167 -1.52 -8.63 26.52
CA MET A 167 -1.00 -7.66 27.48
C MET A 167 -1.96 -6.50 27.64
N ASP A 168 -2.12 -6.02 28.86
CA ASP A 168 -2.95 -4.88 29.22
C ASP A 168 -2.12 -3.64 29.60
N TRP A 169 -2.77 -2.46 29.60
CA TRP A 169 -2.16 -1.21 30.02
C TRP A 169 -1.69 -1.21 31.48
N SER A 170 -2.28 -2.08 32.31
CA SER A 170 -1.87 -2.29 33.69
C SER A 170 -0.51 -2.99 33.82
N ASP A 171 -0.06 -3.74 32.81
CA ASP A 171 1.25 -4.42 32.83
C ASP A 171 2.42 -3.45 32.62
N VAL A 172 2.15 -2.26 32.09
CA VAL A 172 3.16 -1.22 31.89
C VAL A 172 3.21 -0.35 33.15
N ALA A 173 4.30 -0.37 33.90
CA ALA A 173 4.42 0.48 35.09
C ALA A 173 4.66 1.96 34.73
N GLY A 174 3.88 2.87 35.34
CA GLY A 174 4.04 4.33 35.17
C GLY A 174 3.61 4.85 33.80
N LEU A 175 4.20 5.97 33.35
CA LEU A 175 3.97 6.58 32.03
C LEU A 175 2.49 6.93 31.73
N GLU A 176 1.71 7.29 32.74
CA GLU A 176 0.26 7.52 32.58
C GLU A 176 -0.07 8.62 31.56
N PHE A 177 0.74 9.67 31.52
CA PHE A 177 0.58 10.74 30.54
C PHE A 177 0.84 10.25 29.12
N GLU A 178 1.92 9.50 28.90
CA GLU A 178 2.31 8.95 27.61
C GLU A 178 1.33 7.88 27.13
N LYS A 179 0.89 6.98 28.01
CA LYS A 179 -0.14 5.98 27.74
C LYS A 179 -1.43 6.64 27.25
N ASN A 180 -1.91 7.66 27.96
CA ASN A 180 -3.14 8.35 27.59
C ASN A 180 -3.01 9.04 26.23
N LYS A 181 -1.87 9.69 25.96
CA LYS A 181 -1.60 10.27 24.63
C LYS A 181 -1.59 9.22 23.54
N ILE A 182 -0.90 8.11 23.73
CA ILE A 182 -0.81 7.03 22.74
C ILE A 182 -2.19 6.41 22.47
N LYS A 183 -3.00 6.23 23.53
CA LYS A 183 -4.39 5.77 23.38
C LYS A 183 -5.18 6.71 22.48
N GLU A 184 -5.05 8.02 22.70
CA GLU A 184 -5.79 9.03 21.96
C GLU A 184 -5.34 9.17 20.50
N ILE A 185 -4.02 9.19 20.26
CA ILE A 185 -3.46 9.47 18.92
C ILE A 185 -3.31 8.22 18.04
N THR A 186 -3.28 7.03 18.63
CA THR A 186 -3.01 5.78 17.89
C THR A 186 -4.13 4.77 18.06
N VAL A 187 -4.46 4.41 19.30
CA VAL A 187 -5.38 3.29 19.57
C VAL A 187 -6.80 3.64 19.14
N LEU A 188 -7.30 4.83 19.51
CA LEU A 188 -8.64 5.28 19.13
C LEU A 188 -8.83 5.40 17.62
N PRO A 189 -7.91 6.04 16.85
CA PRO A 189 -8.01 6.04 15.39
C PRO A 189 -8.00 4.66 14.75
N LEU A 190 -7.22 3.71 15.30
CA LEU A 190 -7.18 2.33 14.79
C LEU A 190 -8.47 1.56 15.09
N LEU A 191 -9.08 1.80 16.25
CA LEU A 191 -10.35 1.15 16.63
C LEU A 191 -11.57 1.79 15.97
N ARG A 192 -11.52 3.10 15.65
CA ARG A 192 -12.63 3.88 15.10
C ARG A 192 -12.20 4.77 13.92
N PRO A 193 -11.76 4.17 12.80
CA PRO A 193 -11.29 4.94 11.64
C PRO A 193 -12.40 5.81 11.01
N ASP A 194 -13.67 5.51 11.30
CA ASP A 194 -14.83 6.30 10.89
C ASP A 194 -14.85 7.71 11.50
N LEU A 195 -14.33 7.89 12.72
CA LEU A 195 -14.31 9.19 13.41
C LEU A 195 -12.99 9.97 13.21
N PHE A 196 -11.93 9.27 12.83
CA PHE A 196 -10.56 9.79 12.78
C PHE A 196 -10.05 9.90 11.33
N GLN A 197 -10.71 10.77 10.57
CA GLN A 197 -10.39 11.07 9.16
C GLN A 197 -9.67 12.42 8.98
N GLY A 198 -9.09 12.65 7.80
CA GLY A 198 -8.38 13.89 7.46
C GLY A 198 -7.25 14.21 8.45
N LEU A 199 -7.34 15.37 9.12
CA LEU A 199 -6.35 15.83 10.11
C LEU A 199 -6.30 14.97 11.40
N ARG A 200 -7.29 14.12 11.62
CA ARG A 200 -7.36 13.20 12.76
C ARG A 200 -6.84 11.81 12.44
N LYS A 201 -6.34 11.57 11.22
CA LYS A 201 -5.67 10.30 10.87
C LYS A 201 -4.54 10.04 11.86
N PRO A 202 -4.28 8.77 12.24
CA PRO A 202 -3.19 8.45 13.15
C PRO A 202 -1.85 8.90 12.55
N PRO A 203 -0.87 9.30 13.39
CA PRO A 203 0.44 9.70 12.91
C PRO A 203 1.14 8.52 12.23
N LYS A 204 1.90 8.79 11.17
CA LYS A 204 2.65 7.77 10.42
C LYS A 204 3.78 7.13 11.26
N GLY A 205 4.21 7.77 12.33
CA GLY A 205 5.26 7.25 13.21
C GLY A 205 5.30 7.98 14.54
N ILE A 206 5.71 7.25 15.59
CA ILE A 206 5.87 7.76 16.96
C ILE A 206 7.29 7.44 17.42
N LEU A 207 7.99 8.45 17.93
CA LEU A 207 9.32 8.29 18.50
C LEU A 207 9.24 8.21 20.02
N LEU A 208 9.63 7.07 20.59
CA LEU A 208 9.78 6.88 22.03
C LEU A 208 11.27 7.03 22.40
N PHE A 209 11.60 8.00 23.24
CA PHE A 209 12.98 8.25 23.69
C PHE A 209 13.09 8.21 25.21
N GLY A 210 14.29 7.90 25.72
CA GLY A 210 14.59 7.82 27.15
C GLY A 210 15.67 6.79 27.48
N PRO A 211 16.17 6.72 28.72
CA PRO A 211 17.24 5.81 29.13
C PRO A 211 16.88 4.32 28.89
N PRO A 212 17.86 3.43 28.73
CA PRO A 212 17.59 2.00 28.55
C PRO A 212 16.83 1.45 29.77
N GLY A 213 15.92 0.49 29.54
CA GLY A 213 15.13 -0.12 30.61
C GLY A 213 13.82 0.59 30.98
N THR A 214 13.46 1.73 30.35
CA THR A 214 12.18 2.44 30.62
C THR A 214 10.95 1.83 29.92
N GLY A 215 11.00 0.56 29.53
CA GLY A 215 9.84 -0.14 28.97
C GLY A 215 9.37 0.31 27.57
N LYS A 216 10.15 1.08 26.79
CA LYS A 216 9.75 1.54 25.44
C LYS A 216 9.33 0.41 24.50
N THR A 217 10.13 -0.66 24.44
CA THR A 217 9.81 -1.85 23.62
C THR A 217 8.58 -2.59 24.15
N PHE A 218 8.44 -2.65 25.48
CA PHE A 218 7.32 -3.29 26.16
C PHE A 218 6.01 -2.52 25.91
N LEU A 219 6.06 -1.19 25.92
CA LEU A 219 4.95 -0.32 25.53
C LEU A 219 4.53 -0.54 24.07
N GLY A 220 5.49 -0.71 23.16
CA GLY A 220 5.21 -1.09 21.77
C GLY A 220 4.44 -2.42 21.64
N ARG A 221 4.83 -3.43 22.43
CA ARG A 221 4.11 -4.72 22.51
C ARG A 221 2.69 -4.56 23.07
N CYS A 222 2.53 -3.77 24.13
CA CYS A 222 1.22 -3.47 24.72
C CYS A 222 0.28 -2.82 23.69
N ILE A 223 0.76 -1.82 22.93
CA ILE A 223 -0.04 -1.15 21.89
C ILE A 223 -0.51 -2.16 20.83
N ALA A 224 0.42 -2.97 20.30
CA ALA A 224 0.10 -3.96 19.27
C ALA A 224 -0.92 -5.01 19.77
N SER A 225 -0.78 -5.47 21.01
CA SER A 225 -1.75 -6.36 21.68
C SER A 225 -3.14 -5.72 21.76
N GLN A 226 -3.21 -4.47 22.21
CA GLN A 226 -4.46 -3.74 22.42
C GLN A 226 -5.18 -3.39 21.12
N THR A 227 -4.45 -3.18 20.03
CA THR A 227 -5.02 -2.90 18.69
C THR A 227 -5.21 -4.15 17.84
N LYS A 228 -4.88 -5.35 18.37
CA LYS A 228 -4.86 -6.62 17.63
C LYS A 228 -4.08 -6.50 16.31
N SER A 229 -2.96 -5.79 16.36
CA SER A 229 -2.11 -5.52 15.20
C SER A 229 -0.84 -6.37 15.25
N THR A 230 -0.31 -6.69 14.08
CA THR A 230 0.98 -7.38 13.96
C THR A 230 2.12 -6.46 14.40
N LEU A 231 3.03 -6.97 15.23
CA LEU A 231 4.22 -6.22 15.67
C LEU A 231 5.47 -6.68 14.91
N PHE A 232 6.11 -5.75 14.22
CA PHE A 232 7.41 -5.94 13.58
C PHE A 232 8.50 -5.34 14.47
N SER A 233 9.43 -6.17 14.94
CA SER A 233 10.54 -5.73 15.81
C SER A 233 11.88 -5.75 15.07
N ILE A 234 12.10 -4.77 14.20
CA ILE A 234 13.29 -4.72 13.36
C ILE A 234 14.45 -4.04 14.11
N ARG A 235 15.60 -4.71 14.17
CA ARG A 235 16.87 -4.11 14.62
C ARG A 235 17.59 -3.50 13.42
N VAL A 236 18.29 -2.38 13.63
CA VAL A 236 19.09 -1.74 12.57
C VAL A 236 20.15 -2.68 11.98
N SER A 237 20.71 -3.58 12.81
CA SER A 237 21.63 -4.62 12.35
C SER A 237 21.03 -5.60 11.34
N ALA A 238 19.70 -5.78 11.34
CA ALA A 238 19.00 -6.62 10.37
C ALA A 238 18.75 -5.88 9.03
N LEU A 239 18.86 -4.55 9.01
CA LEU A 239 18.72 -3.73 7.81
C LEU A 239 20.06 -3.51 7.09
N ASN A 240 21.16 -3.64 7.82
CA ASN A 240 22.50 -3.54 7.25
C ASN A 240 22.90 -4.88 6.65
N SER A 241 23.17 -4.89 5.35
CA SER A 241 23.76 -6.02 4.65
C SER A 241 25.09 -5.58 4.06
N GLU A 242 26.12 -6.42 4.20
CA GLU A 242 27.40 -6.20 3.54
C GLU A 242 27.23 -6.58 2.06
N TRP A 243 26.83 -5.60 1.24
CA TRP A 243 26.87 -5.66 -0.22
C TRP A 243 27.94 -4.71 -0.74
#